data_AF-A0A8J8PT22-F1
#
_entry.id   AF-A0A8J8PT22-F1
#
_cell.length_a   1.000
_cell.length_b   1.000
_cell.length_c   1.000
_cell.angle_alpha   90.00
_cell.angle_beta   90.00
_cell.angle_gamma   90.00
#
_symmetry.space_group_name_H-M   'P 1'
#
loop_
_entity.id
_entity.type
_entity.pdbx_description
1 polymer ?
#
loop_
_entity_poly.entity_id
_entity_poly.type
_entity_poly.pdbx_seq_one_letter_code
_entity_poly.pdbx_strand_id
1 'polypeptide(L)'
;MINSVDELIKLLSDHNYVIEREAAVAVFLALKLEKPLLIEGPPGCGKTELAKVIAKALNLQLVRLQCYEGLDYSQAVYEWDYPRQLLEIKMLQQLNNENEIRKRIYSEEFLLERPLLRALRSDKRVVLLIDEIDRAEPEFEGFLLEFLGEFQVTIPELGTIKANSVPYVFITSNKTRDLSDAIRRRCIYLNLSYPKEERELEIIKRKVPNVREDVVKSAIRIVNELRNDDEIIHKPGVSETIDFVNAILTLNVKNIDYDTIKQLITTLLKDEEDIRHFVSKNERGRIDSQDS
;
A
#
# COMPACT_ATOMS: atom_id res chain seq x y z
N MET A 1 20.57 -11.98 -3.20
CA MET A 1 20.71 -10.65 -2.57
C MET A 1 20.88 -9.65 -3.68
N ILE A 2 20.07 -8.59 -3.71
CA ILE A 2 20.21 -7.50 -4.69
C ILE A 2 21.51 -6.76 -4.38
N ASN A 3 22.40 -6.63 -5.35
CA ASN A 3 23.74 -6.05 -5.16
C ASN A 3 23.89 -4.67 -5.79
N SER A 4 22.99 -4.25 -6.67
CA SER A 4 22.97 -2.91 -7.25
C SER A 4 21.55 -2.37 -7.43
N VAL A 5 21.46 -1.04 -7.60
CA VAL A 5 20.20 -0.36 -7.92
C VAL A 5 19.68 -0.81 -9.30
N ASP A 6 20.57 -1.03 -10.27
CA ASP A 6 20.19 -1.47 -11.61
C ASP A 6 19.62 -2.90 -11.59
N GLU A 7 20.16 -3.79 -10.74
CA GLU A 7 19.61 -5.13 -10.51
C GLU A 7 18.22 -5.05 -9.88
N LEU A 8 17.99 -4.14 -8.92
CA LEU A 8 16.66 -3.91 -8.34
C LEU A 8 15.65 -3.44 -9.40
N ILE A 9 16.03 -2.46 -10.23
CA ILE A 9 15.16 -1.92 -11.27
C ILE A 9 14.76 -3.03 -12.24
N LYS A 10 15.73 -3.86 -12.68
CA LYS A 10 15.46 -4.99 -13.56
C LYS A 10 14.55 -6.02 -12.90
N LEU A 11 14.83 -6.39 -11.65
CA LEU A 11 14.04 -7.35 -10.90
C LEU A 11 12.58 -6.88 -10.73
N LEU A 12 12.37 -5.61 -10.39
CA LEU A 12 11.02 -5.02 -10.31
C LEU A 12 10.34 -5.03 -11.68
N SER A 13 11.08 -4.72 -12.74
CA SER A 13 10.61 -4.73 -14.12
C SER A 13 10.11 -6.11 -14.54
N ASP A 14 10.85 -7.17 -14.21
CA ASP A 14 10.49 -8.56 -14.50
C ASP A 14 9.17 -8.98 -13.80
N HIS A 15 8.83 -8.31 -12.69
CA HIS A 15 7.57 -8.47 -11.98
C HIS A 15 6.51 -7.39 -12.30
N ASN A 16 6.60 -6.75 -13.47
CA ASN A 16 5.66 -5.74 -13.97
C ASN A 16 5.53 -4.49 -13.08
N TYR A 17 6.58 -4.15 -12.33
CA TYR A 17 6.66 -2.91 -11.58
C TYR A 17 7.73 -2.00 -12.16
N VAL A 18 7.34 -0.75 -12.38
CA VAL A 18 8.08 0.21 -13.18
C VAL A 18 8.41 1.38 -12.25
N ILE A 19 9.67 1.49 -11.85
CA ILE A 19 10.14 2.45 -10.82
C ILE A 19 11.13 3.46 -11.40
N GLU A 20 11.11 4.71 -10.92
CA GLU A 20 12.14 5.71 -11.25
C GLU A 20 13.46 5.42 -10.51
N ARG A 21 14.59 5.90 -11.04
CA ARG A 21 15.91 5.57 -10.47
C ARG A 21 16.05 6.11 -9.05
N GLU A 22 15.56 7.32 -8.79
CA GLU A 22 15.56 7.97 -7.49
C GLU A 22 14.77 7.15 -6.47
N ALA A 23 13.58 6.68 -6.84
CA ALA A 23 12.77 5.81 -6.01
C ALA A 23 13.43 4.44 -5.77
N ALA A 24 14.06 3.87 -6.79
CA ALA A 24 14.80 2.63 -6.67
C ALA A 24 16.00 2.74 -5.71
N VAL A 25 16.70 3.88 -5.67
CA VAL A 25 17.77 4.13 -4.70
C VAL A 25 17.23 4.07 -3.27
N ALA A 26 16.10 4.74 -2.99
CA ALA A 26 15.49 4.72 -1.66
C ALA A 26 15.11 3.30 -1.21
N VAL A 27 14.49 2.52 -2.11
CA VAL A 27 14.13 1.12 -1.86
C VAL A 27 15.39 0.27 -1.62
N PHE A 28 16.41 0.40 -2.48
CA PHE A 28 17.66 -0.34 -2.33
C PHE A 28 18.36 -0.04 -1.01
N LEU A 29 18.43 1.23 -0.60
CA LEU A 29 19.00 1.64 0.68
C LEU A 29 18.20 1.07 1.85
N ALA A 30 16.88 1.04 1.78
CA ALA A 30 16.04 0.48 2.84
C ALA A 30 16.30 -1.02 3.02
N LEU A 31 16.38 -1.75 1.91
CA LEU A 31 16.67 -3.19 1.92
C LEU A 31 18.11 -3.52 2.38
N LYS A 32 19.09 -2.67 2.06
CA LYS A 32 20.49 -2.89 2.45
C LYS A 32 20.81 -2.46 3.87
N LEU A 33 20.21 -1.37 4.34
CA LEU A 33 20.41 -0.84 5.69
C LEU A 33 19.45 -1.46 6.71
N GLU A 34 18.52 -2.31 6.25
CA GLU A 34 17.48 -2.93 7.08
C GLU A 34 16.65 -1.89 7.83
N LYS A 35 16.44 -0.74 7.19
CA LYS A 35 15.64 0.36 7.71
C LYS A 35 14.23 0.32 7.13
N PRO A 36 13.20 0.67 7.90
CA PRO A 36 11.85 0.84 7.37
C PRO A 36 11.81 1.86 6.23
N LEU A 37 11.01 1.59 5.20
CA LEU A 37 10.75 2.51 4.10
C LEU A 37 9.37 3.14 4.27
N LEU A 38 9.33 4.46 4.50
CA LEU A 38 8.10 5.24 4.51
C LEU A 38 7.84 5.78 3.11
N ILE A 39 6.72 5.35 2.52
CA ILE A 39 6.26 5.72 1.20
C ILE A 39 5.04 6.62 1.34
N GLU A 40 5.18 7.89 1.01
CA GLU A 40 4.05 8.82 0.93
C GLU A 40 3.75 9.18 -0.53
N GLY A 41 2.50 9.51 -0.82
CA GLY A 41 2.09 9.93 -2.17
C GLY A 41 0.58 9.92 -2.34
N PRO A 42 0.04 10.38 -3.48
CA PRO A 42 -1.39 10.30 -3.76
C PRO A 42 -1.86 8.84 -3.90
N PRO A 43 -3.17 8.56 -3.75
CA PRO A 43 -3.72 7.24 -4.02
C PRO A 43 -3.43 6.79 -5.46
N GLY A 44 -3.30 5.48 -5.68
CA GLY A 44 -3.11 4.94 -7.03
C GLY A 44 -1.73 5.13 -7.68
N CYS A 45 -0.71 5.63 -6.96
CA CYS A 45 0.67 5.71 -7.46
C CYS A 45 1.51 4.43 -7.25
N GLY A 46 0.92 3.34 -6.73
CA GLY A 46 1.58 2.03 -6.63
C GLY A 46 2.40 1.79 -5.35
N LYS A 47 2.14 2.51 -4.26
CA LYS A 47 2.83 2.36 -2.96
C LYS A 47 2.69 0.95 -2.38
N THR A 48 1.46 0.48 -2.23
CA THR A 48 1.13 -0.87 -1.72
C THR A 48 1.64 -1.96 -2.66
N GLU A 49 1.62 -1.71 -3.98
CA GLU A 49 2.06 -2.67 -4.98
C GLU A 49 3.58 -2.88 -4.94
N LEU A 50 4.36 -1.85 -4.62
CA LEU A 50 5.82 -1.96 -4.47
C LEU A 50 6.20 -3.03 -3.43
N ALA A 51 5.58 -3.01 -2.24
CA ALA A 51 5.85 -4.00 -1.20
C ALA A 51 5.47 -5.42 -1.63
N LYS A 52 4.33 -5.58 -2.32
CA LYS A 52 3.88 -6.88 -2.86
C LYS A 52 4.84 -7.42 -3.90
N VAL A 53 5.33 -6.55 -4.78
CA VAL A 53 6.28 -6.92 -5.84
C VAL A 53 7.62 -7.30 -5.24
N ILE A 54 8.13 -6.55 -4.25
CA ILE A 54 9.36 -6.92 -3.54
C ILE A 54 9.23 -8.28 -2.85
N ALA A 55 8.11 -8.57 -2.19
CA ALA A 55 7.87 -9.86 -1.57
C ALA A 55 7.91 -11.00 -2.59
N LYS A 56 7.24 -10.84 -3.74
CA LYS A 56 7.27 -11.81 -4.84
C LYS A 56 8.68 -11.97 -5.43
N ALA A 57 9.35 -10.86 -5.72
CA ALA A 57 10.67 -10.83 -6.35
C ALA A 57 11.77 -11.47 -5.50
N LEU A 58 11.68 -11.32 -4.17
CA LEU A 58 12.61 -11.93 -3.22
C LEU A 58 12.14 -13.29 -2.72
N ASN A 59 10.98 -13.78 -3.19
CA ASN A 59 10.33 -15.01 -2.72
C ASN A 59 10.18 -15.05 -1.19
N LEU A 60 9.74 -13.93 -0.60
CA LEU A 60 9.50 -13.77 0.83
C LEU A 60 8.00 -13.75 1.11
N GLN A 61 7.62 -14.19 2.31
CA GLN A 61 6.25 -14.06 2.77
C GLN A 61 5.89 -12.59 2.97
N LEU A 62 4.73 -12.18 2.46
CA LEU A 62 4.15 -10.87 2.73
C LEU A 62 3.24 -10.95 3.97
N VAL A 63 3.54 -10.16 4.98
CA VAL A 63 2.70 -9.93 6.15
C VAL A 63 2.12 -8.53 6.02
N ARG A 64 0.80 -8.38 6.06
CA ARG A 64 0.13 -7.08 5.89
C ARG A 64 -0.60 -6.70 7.18
N LEU A 65 -0.34 -5.49 7.64
CA LEU A 65 -1.13 -4.76 8.63
C LEU A 65 -1.84 -3.62 7.91
N GLN A 66 -3.17 -3.67 7.85
CA GLN A 66 -3.97 -2.58 7.34
C GLN A 66 -4.29 -1.62 8.47
N CYS A 67 -3.96 -0.35 8.32
CA CYS A 67 -4.36 0.69 9.26
C CYS A 67 -5.73 1.27 8.89
N TYR A 68 -6.52 1.52 9.92
CA TYR A 68 -7.86 2.11 9.88
C TYR A 68 -8.17 2.72 11.25
N GLU A 69 -9.25 3.51 11.32
CA GLU A 69 -9.69 4.16 12.55
C GLU A 69 -10.18 3.12 13.58
N GLY A 70 -9.71 3.22 14.83
CA GLY A 70 -9.97 2.21 15.86
C GLY A 70 -9.07 0.96 15.79
N LEU A 71 -8.03 0.94 14.96
CA LEU A 71 -6.98 -0.07 15.06
C LEU A 71 -6.25 0.07 16.40
N ASP A 72 -6.27 -0.99 17.22
CA ASP A 72 -5.63 -1.02 18.52
C ASP A 72 -4.36 -1.88 18.55
N TYR A 73 -3.67 -1.86 19.70
CA TYR A 73 -2.47 -2.67 19.91
C TYR A 73 -2.75 -4.18 19.80
N SER A 74 -3.92 -4.63 20.24
CA SER A 74 -4.26 -6.05 20.25
C SER A 74 -4.40 -6.60 18.83
N GLN A 75 -5.09 -5.88 17.93
CA GLN A 75 -5.28 -6.24 16.53
C GLN A 75 -3.99 -6.19 15.70
N ALA A 76 -3.00 -5.39 16.13
CA ALA A 76 -1.71 -5.27 15.46
C ALA A 76 -0.66 -6.28 15.94
N VAL A 77 -0.62 -6.55 17.26
CA VAL A 77 0.43 -7.37 17.90
C VAL A 77 -0.07 -8.74 18.29
N TYR A 78 -1.04 -8.84 19.20
CA TYR A 78 -1.54 -10.13 19.67
C TYR A 78 -2.93 -10.04 20.31
N GLU A 79 -3.66 -11.15 20.27
CA GLU A 79 -4.85 -11.36 21.08
C GLU A 79 -4.77 -12.71 21.77
N TRP A 80 -5.46 -12.86 22.90
CA TRP A 80 -5.65 -14.15 23.55
C TRP A 80 -6.93 -14.81 23.02
N ASP A 81 -6.85 -16.09 22.68
CA ASP A 81 -8.02 -16.92 22.34
C ASP A 81 -8.80 -17.29 23.61
N TYR A 82 -9.54 -16.32 24.15
CA TYR A 82 -10.35 -16.49 25.35
C TYR A 82 -11.37 -17.63 25.25
N PRO A 83 -12.09 -17.83 24.11
CA PRO A 83 -13.00 -18.98 23.98
C PRO A 83 -12.29 -20.31 24.16
N ARG A 84 -11.12 -20.49 23.56
CA ARG A 84 -10.33 -21.73 23.69
C ARG A 84 -9.77 -21.88 25.10
N GLN A 85 -9.31 -20.79 25.73
CA GLN A 85 -8.89 -20.79 27.14
C GLN A 85 -10.02 -21.23 28.07
N LEU A 86 -11.24 -20.71 27.88
CA LEU A 86 -12.41 -21.07 28.69
C LEU A 86 -12.83 -22.54 28.50
N LEU A 87 -12.74 -23.06 27.27
CA LEU A 87 -13.01 -24.47 27.00
C LEU A 87 -11.99 -25.37 27.72
N GLU A 88 -10.70 -25.03 27.61
CA GLU A 88 -9.61 -25.74 28.28
C GLU A 88 -9.81 -25.73 29.80
N ILE A 89 -10.15 -24.58 30.40
CA ILE A 89 -10.47 -24.47 31.83
C ILE A 89 -11.61 -25.40 32.22
N LYS A 90 -12.70 -25.44 31.44
CA LYS A 90 -13.85 -26.33 31.73
C LYS A 90 -13.48 -27.81 31.64
N MET A 91 -12.62 -28.19 30.69
CA MET A 91 -12.13 -29.57 30.58
C MET A 91 -11.21 -29.93 31.74
N LEU A 92 -10.32 -29.02 32.15
CA LEU A 92 -9.34 -29.25 33.22
C LEU A 92 -9.95 -29.16 34.63
N GLN A 93 -11.07 -28.47 34.83
CA GLN A 93 -11.81 -28.48 36.10
C GLN A 93 -12.25 -29.89 36.52
N GLN A 94 -12.35 -30.84 35.59
CA GLN A 94 -12.59 -32.25 35.91
C GLN A 94 -11.37 -32.96 36.52
N LEU A 95 -10.18 -32.38 36.42
CA LEU A 95 -8.89 -32.99 36.80
C LEU A 95 -8.32 -32.46 38.14
N ASN A 96 -9.01 -31.54 38.83
CA ASN A 96 -8.71 -31.05 40.20
C ASN A 96 -7.25 -30.59 40.46
N ASN A 97 -6.59 -29.95 39.50
CA ASN A 97 -5.19 -29.52 39.66
C ASN A 97 -4.96 -28.06 39.23
N GLU A 98 -5.26 -27.11 40.11
CA GLU A 98 -5.27 -25.65 39.83
C GLU A 98 -3.93 -25.07 39.34
N ASN A 99 -2.79 -25.62 39.78
CA ASN A 99 -1.47 -25.11 39.42
C ASN A 99 -1.06 -25.47 37.98
N GLU A 100 -1.50 -26.60 37.43
CA GLU A 100 -1.30 -26.92 36.02
C GLU A 100 -2.20 -26.08 35.12
N ILE A 101 -3.43 -25.81 35.57
CA ILE A 101 -4.40 -24.96 34.87
C ILE A 101 -3.82 -23.56 34.63
N ARG A 102 -3.27 -22.91 35.67
CA ARG A 102 -2.70 -21.55 35.55
C ARG A 102 -1.52 -21.47 34.58
N LYS A 103 -0.64 -22.47 34.55
CA LYS A 103 0.52 -22.49 33.63
C LYS A 103 0.12 -22.72 32.17
N ARG A 104 -0.99 -23.42 31.92
CA ARG A 104 -1.47 -23.70 30.55
C ARG A 104 -2.29 -22.55 29.94
N ILE A 105 -3.04 -21.79 30.74
CA ILE A 105 -3.91 -20.71 30.22
C ILE A 105 -3.12 -19.61 29.52
N TYR A 106 -1.95 -19.22 30.06
CA TYR A 106 -1.05 -18.23 29.44
C TYR A 106 0.10 -18.91 28.68
N SER A 107 -0.20 -19.98 27.95
CA SER A 107 0.76 -20.60 27.04
C SER A 107 0.64 -19.99 25.64
N GLU A 108 1.74 -20.02 24.89
CA GLU A 108 1.79 -19.54 23.49
C GLU A 108 0.71 -20.18 22.60
N GLU A 109 0.17 -21.34 22.98
CA GLU A 109 -0.87 -22.07 22.24
C GLU A 109 -2.20 -21.32 22.13
N PHE A 110 -2.45 -20.36 23.03
CA PHE A 110 -3.65 -19.51 23.02
C PHE A 110 -3.36 -18.10 22.50
N LEU A 111 -2.11 -17.80 22.13
CA LEU A 111 -1.73 -16.50 21.62
C LEU A 111 -2.01 -16.43 20.12
N LEU A 112 -2.98 -15.61 19.73
CA LEU A 112 -3.27 -15.31 18.35
C LEU A 112 -2.30 -14.25 17.84
N GLU A 113 -1.31 -14.68 17.07
CA GLU A 113 -0.33 -13.78 16.47
C GLU A 113 -0.96 -12.90 15.38
N ARG A 114 -0.92 -11.59 15.62
CA ARG A 114 -1.30 -10.58 14.65
C ARG A 114 -0.09 -10.13 13.81
N PRO A 115 -0.28 -9.30 12.76
CA PRO A 115 0.75 -9.05 11.76
C PRO A 115 2.12 -8.64 12.32
N LEU A 116 2.19 -7.77 13.33
CA LEU A 116 3.48 -7.31 13.88
C LEU A 116 4.22 -8.44 14.59
N LEU A 117 3.55 -9.17 15.49
CA LEU A 117 4.16 -10.28 16.21
C LEU A 117 4.56 -11.42 15.26
N ARG A 118 3.71 -11.73 14.29
CA ARG A 118 4.00 -12.74 13.25
C ARG A 118 5.24 -12.39 12.45
N ALA A 119 5.45 -11.10 12.15
CA ALA A 119 6.64 -10.64 11.45
C ALA A 119 7.92 -10.78 12.30
N LEU A 120 7.83 -10.58 13.62
CA LEU A 120 8.96 -10.73 14.54
C LEU A 120 9.33 -12.20 14.78
N ARG A 121 8.35 -13.08 14.98
CA ARG A 121 8.58 -14.49 15.29
C ARG A 121 8.96 -15.34 14.08
N SER A 122 8.93 -14.77 12.86
CA SER A 122 9.29 -15.51 11.67
C SER A 122 10.79 -15.82 11.63
N ASP A 123 11.14 -17.10 11.52
CA ASP A 123 12.55 -17.55 11.40
C ASP A 123 13.18 -17.15 10.06
N LYS A 124 12.33 -16.93 9.04
CA LYS A 124 12.75 -16.43 7.73
C LYS A 124 12.40 -14.95 7.64
N ARG A 125 13.23 -14.18 6.94
CA ARG A 125 12.92 -12.79 6.64
C ARG A 125 11.59 -12.69 5.89
N VAL A 126 10.75 -11.76 6.33
CA VAL A 126 9.46 -11.44 5.69
C VAL A 126 9.45 -10.01 5.18
N VAL A 127 8.50 -9.71 4.30
CA VAL A 127 8.13 -8.33 3.97
C VAL A 127 6.93 -7.96 4.83
N LEU A 128 7.07 -6.97 5.69
CA LEU A 128 5.98 -6.40 6.48
C LEU A 128 5.49 -5.12 5.79
N LEU A 129 4.21 -5.10 5.42
CA LEU A 129 3.53 -3.94 4.87
C LEU A 129 2.58 -3.36 5.92
N ILE A 130 2.86 -2.14 6.38
CA ILE A 130 1.97 -1.31 7.20
C ILE A 130 1.28 -0.32 6.24
N ASP A 131 0.04 -0.64 5.89
CA ASP A 131 -0.71 0.02 4.82
C ASP A 131 -1.58 1.14 5.39
N GLU A 132 -1.63 2.30 4.72
CA GLU A 132 -2.43 3.49 5.11
C GLU A 132 -2.26 3.94 6.58
N ILE A 133 -1.02 4.09 7.06
CA ILE A 133 -0.73 4.46 8.46
C ILE A 133 -1.38 5.79 8.88
N ASP A 134 -1.65 6.68 7.93
CA ASP A 134 -2.36 7.94 8.13
C ASP A 134 -3.83 7.78 8.54
N ARG A 135 -4.40 6.57 8.42
CA ARG A 135 -5.75 6.25 8.91
C ARG A 135 -5.79 5.73 10.35
N ALA A 136 -4.64 5.34 10.91
CA ALA A 136 -4.58 4.94 12.32
C ALA A 136 -4.54 6.17 13.23
N GLU A 137 -4.93 5.99 14.49
CA GLU A 137 -4.85 7.02 15.52
C GLU A 137 -3.39 7.30 15.93
N PRO A 138 -3.05 8.52 16.39
CA PRO A 138 -1.68 8.86 16.82
C PRO A 138 -1.10 7.95 17.91
N GLU A 139 -1.95 7.43 18.79
CA GLU A 139 -1.62 6.46 19.84
C GLU A 139 -0.98 5.20 19.24
N PHE A 140 -1.49 4.76 18.08
CA PHE A 140 -0.94 3.63 17.35
C PHE A 140 0.48 3.88 16.83
N GLU A 141 0.77 5.10 16.38
CA GLU A 141 2.14 5.47 15.98
C GLU A 141 3.12 5.32 17.14
N GLY A 142 2.70 5.66 18.37
CA GLY A 142 3.48 5.50 19.59
C GLY A 142 3.94 4.05 19.79
N PHE A 143 3.04 3.08 19.60
CA PHE A 143 3.36 1.66 19.69
C PHE A 143 4.32 1.20 18.59
N LEU A 144 4.18 1.74 17.38
CA LEU A 144 5.10 1.43 16.28
C LEU A 144 6.52 1.97 16.52
N LEU A 145 6.73 2.97 17.38
CA LEU A 145 8.08 3.52 17.62
C LEU A 145 9.04 2.49 18.24
N GLU A 146 8.54 1.63 19.14
CA GLU A 146 9.32 0.52 19.70
C GLU A 146 9.66 -0.49 18.59
N PHE A 147 8.63 -0.90 17.84
CA PHE A 147 8.76 -1.87 16.76
C PHE A 147 9.76 -1.40 15.68
N LEU A 148 9.64 -0.16 15.20
CA LEU A 148 10.47 0.37 14.12
C LEU A 148 11.88 0.74 14.58
N GLY A 149 12.08 0.94 15.89
CA GLY A 149 13.39 1.28 16.46
C GLY A 149 14.25 0.05 16.70
N GLU A 150 13.69 -0.96 17.38
CA GLU A 150 14.44 -2.10 17.93
C GLU A 150 13.99 -3.44 17.34
N PHE A 151 12.99 -3.45 16.45
CA PHE A 151 12.37 -4.68 15.92
C PHE A 151 11.97 -5.63 17.05
N GLN A 152 11.21 -5.10 18.02
CA GLN A 152 10.67 -5.85 19.15
C GLN A 152 9.29 -5.33 19.54
N VAL A 153 8.58 -6.11 20.35
CA VAL A 153 7.36 -5.70 21.05
C VAL A 153 7.41 -6.20 22.49
N THR A 154 6.80 -5.44 23.40
CA THR A 154 6.66 -5.87 24.79
C THR A 154 5.24 -6.38 25.05
N ILE A 155 5.12 -7.66 25.42
CA ILE A 155 3.86 -8.30 25.81
C ILE A 155 3.87 -8.46 27.34
N PRO A 156 2.95 -7.83 28.09
CA PRO A 156 2.95 -7.87 29.56
C PRO A 156 3.11 -9.27 30.16
N GLU A 157 2.47 -10.28 29.57
CA GLU A 157 2.47 -11.65 30.08
C GLU A 157 3.66 -12.49 29.61
N LEU A 158 4.30 -12.13 28.49
CA LEU A 158 5.38 -12.91 27.85
C LEU A 158 6.74 -12.21 27.89
N GLY A 159 6.78 -10.95 28.32
CA GLY A 159 7.96 -10.09 28.26
C GLY A 159 8.23 -9.55 26.86
N THR A 160 9.48 -9.13 26.64
CA THR A 160 9.91 -8.51 25.38
C THR A 160 10.27 -9.56 24.34
N ILE A 161 9.62 -9.50 23.19
CA ILE A 161 9.84 -10.40 22.05
C ILE A 161 10.59 -9.64 20.97
N LYS A 162 11.81 -10.09 20.65
CA LYS A 162 12.65 -9.54 19.59
C LYS A 162 12.48 -10.32 18.29
N ALA A 163 12.77 -9.67 17.15
CA ALA A 163 12.74 -10.33 15.85
C ALA A 163 13.75 -11.48 15.78
N ASN A 164 13.29 -12.68 15.38
CA ASN A 164 14.16 -13.78 15.00
C ASN A 164 14.93 -13.45 13.71
N SER A 165 14.26 -12.77 12.78
CA SER A 165 14.83 -12.20 11.56
C SER A 165 14.23 -10.82 11.32
N VAL A 166 15.07 -9.79 11.16
CA VAL A 166 14.63 -8.43 10.85
C VAL A 166 13.81 -8.41 9.54
N PRO A 167 12.54 -7.95 9.56
CA PRO A 167 11.69 -7.89 8.37
C PRO A 167 12.04 -6.69 7.49
N TYR A 168 11.74 -6.78 6.20
CA TYR A 168 11.70 -5.62 5.33
C TYR A 168 10.38 -4.87 5.53
N VAL A 169 10.44 -3.69 6.13
CA VAL A 169 9.25 -2.92 6.50
C VAL A 169 8.95 -1.85 5.45
N PHE A 170 7.74 -1.89 4.91
CA PHE A 170 7.17 -0.89 4.02
C PHE A 170 5.99 -0.23 4.74
N ILE A 171 6.03 1.07 4.89
CA ILE A 171 4.96 1.87 5.49
C ILE A 171 4.39 2.76 4.40
N THR A 172 3.09 2.76 4.18
CA THR A 172 2.46 3.62 3.15
C THR A 172 1.52 4.63 3.77
N SER A 173 1.50 5.85 3.22
CA SER A 173 0.54 6.89 3.60
C SER A 173 0.03 7.64 2.36
N ASN A 174 -1.26 8.01 2.38
CA ASN A 174 -1.90 8.84 1.37
C ASN A 174 -1.79 10.34 1.69
N LYS A 175 -1.09 10.71 2.77
CA LYS A 175 -1.00 12.07 3.31
C LYS A 175 -2.37 12.67 3.66
N THR A 176 -3.33 11.86 4.12
CA THR A 176 -4.62 12.39 4.62
C THR A 176 -4.45 13.16 5.93
N ARG A 177 -3.42 12.83 6.71
CA ARG A 177 -2.92 13.59 7.85
C ARG A 177 -1.40 13.53 7.92
N ASP A 178 -0.82 14.44 8.69
CA ASP A 178 0.61 14.38 8.99
C ASP A 178 0.92 13.26 9.98
N LEU A 179 1.96 12.49 9.64
CA LEU A 179 2.58 11.51 10.53
C LEU A 179 3.58 12.19 11.46
N SER A 180 3.77 11.62 12.64
CA SER A 180 4.73 12.13 13.61
C SER A 180 6.16 12.12 13.05
N ASP A 181 6.92 13.15 13.43
CA ASP A 181 8.37 13.23 13.19
C ASP A 181 9.12 11.99 13.69
N ALA A 182 8.61 11.36 14.76
CA ALA A 182 9.21 10.19 15.37
C ALA A 182 9.19 8.96 14.44
N ILE A 183 8.12 8.78 13.65
CA ILE A 183 8.05 7.75 12.61
C ILE A 183 8.98 8.13 11.45
N ARG A 184 8.90 9.38 10.96
CA ARG A 184 9.71 9.85 9.83
C ARG A 184 11.22 9.67 10.08
N ARG A 185 11.70 9.99 11.29
CA ARG A 185 13.13 9.87 11.66
C ARG A 185 13.63 8.42 11.74
N ARG A 186 12.76 7.44 11.92
CA ARG A 186 13.11 6.01 11.95
C ARG A 186 13.11 5.35 10.57
N CYS A 187 12.63 6.06 9.54
CA CYS A 187 12.44 5.51 8.21
C CYS A 187 13.37 6.16 7.17
N ILE A 188 13.66 5.42 6.10
CA ILE A 188 14.04 6.03 4.82
C ILE A 188 12.77 6.57 4.18
N TYR A 189 12.83 7.80 3.68
CA TYR A 189 11.69 8.48 3.09
C TYR A 189 11.66 8.35 1.57
N LEU A 190 10.50 7.99 1.03
CA LEU A 190 10.21 7.98 -0.39
C LEU A 190 8.88 8.70 -0.64
N ASN A 191 8.93 9.75 -1.46
CA ASN A 191 7.73 10.39 -1.99
C ASN A 191 7.47 9.85 -3.41
N LEU A 192 6.36 9.13 -3.58
CA LEU A 192 5.94 8.51 -4.83
C LEU A 192 4.83 9.36 -5.46
N SER A 193 5.16 10.10 -6.51
CA SER A 193 4.19 10.87 -7.30
C SER A 193 3.61 10.04 -8.45
N TYR A 194 2.67 10.63 -9.20
CA TYR A 194 2.26 10.05 -10.47
C TYR A 194 3.46 9.94 -11.41
N PRO A 195 3.58 8.84 -12.18
CA PRO A 195 4.66 8.64 -13.13
C PRO A 195 4.61 9.67 -14.26
N LYS A 196 5.77 9.97 -14.85
CA LYS A 196 5.84 10.71 -16.12
C LYS A 196 5.18 9.94 -17.26
N GLU A 197 4.75 10.64 -18.31
CA GLU A 197 4.03 10.05 -19.46
C GLU A 197 4.72 8.82 -20.07
N GLU A 198 6.04 8.92 -20.31
CA GLU A 198 6.83 7.82 -20.87
C GLU A 198 6.77 6.56 -19.99
N ARG A 199 6.77 6.75 -18.67
CA ARG A 199 6.79 5.68 -17.69
C ARG A 199 5.38 5.12 -17.47
N GLU A 200 4.36 5.97 -17.47
CA GLU A 200 2.96 5.55 -17.42
C GLU A 200 2.57 4.73 -18.65
N LEU A 201 3.07 5.12 -19.84
CA LEU A 201 2.92 4.36 -21.08
C LEU A 201 3.51 2.96 -20.94
N GLU A 202 4.70 2.83 -20.35
CA GLU A 202 5.32 1.53 -20.11
C GLU A 202 4.53 0.68 -19.12
N ILE A 203 4.00 1.29 -18.05
CA ILE A 203 3.14 0.61 -17.07
C ILE A 203 1.91 0.04 -17.77
N ILE A 204 1.20 0.87 -18.53
CA ILE A 204 -0.04 0.49 -19.19
C ILE A 204 0.22 -0.60 -20.24
N LYS A 205 1.27 -0.49 -21.05
CA LYS A 205 1.63 -1.52 -22.04
C LYS A 205 1.91 -2.89 -21.40
N ARG A 206 2.53 -2.92 -20.22
CA ARG A 206 2.79 -4.17 -19.49
C ARG A 206 1.52 -4.77 -18.89
N LYS A 207 0.62 -3.92 -18.39
CA LYS A 207 -0.64 -4.38 -17.78
C LYS A 207 -1.74 -4.70 -18.81
N VAL A 208 -1.67 -4.07 -19.98
CA VAL A 208 -2.65 -4.18 -21.06
C VAL A 208 -1.91 -4.43 -22.39
N PRO A 209 -1.46 -5.68 -22.66
CA PRO A 209 -0.54 -5.98 -23.77
C PRO A 209 -1.14 -5.83 -25.18
N ASN A 210 -2.47 -5.73 -25.31
CA ASN A 210 -3.18 -5.68 -26.60
C ASN A 210 -3.60 -4.27 -27.04
N VAL A 211 -3.16 -3.23 -26.33
CA VAL A 211 -3.57 -1.86 -26.62
C VAL A 211 -2.65 -1.20 -27.67
N ARG A 212 -3.27 -0.45 -28.57
CA ARG A 212 -2.58 0.44 -29.50
C ARG A 212 -1.88 1.58 -28.76
N GLU A 213 -0.63 1.86 -29.11
CA GLU A 213 0.18 2.88 -28.42
C GLU A 213 -0.43 4.29 -28.50
N ASP A 214 -1.03 4.65 -29.64
CA ASP A 214 -1.66 5.95 -29.85
C ASP A 214 -2.90 6.16 -28.96
N VAL A 215 -3.63 5.08 -28.67
CA VAL A 215 -4.77 5.08 -27.74
C VAL A 215 -4.28 5.33 -26.31
N VAL A 216 -3.20 4.67 -25.90
CA VAL A 216 -2.63 4.86 -24.56
C VAL A 216 -2.08 6.28 -24.39
N LYS A 217 -1.36 6.81 -25.38
CA LYS A 217 -0.85 8.19 -25.32
C LYS A 217 -1.98 9.21 -25.19
N SER A 218 -3.05 9.03 -25.95
CA SER A 218 -4.24 9.87 -25.85
C SER A 218 -4.91 9.77 -24.47
N ALA A 219 -5.00 8.55 -23.92
CA ALA A 219 -5.54 8.33 -22.57
C ALA A 219 -4.70 9.00 -21.48
N ILE A 220 -3.37 8.84 -21.51
CA ILE A 220 -2.44 9.48 -20.58
C ILE A 220 -2.56 11.00 -20.65
N ARG A 221 -2.67 11.57 -21.86
CA ARG A 221 -2.84 13.01 -22.04
C ARG A 221 -4.10 13.52 -21.34
N ILE A 222 -5.24 12.85 -21.54
CA ILE A 222 -6.52 13.20 -20.89
C ILE A 222 -6.37 13.12 -19.37
N VAL A 223 -5.78 12.04 -18.86
CA VAL A 223 -5.54 11.86 -17.43
C VAL A 223 -4.65 12.96 -16.86
N ASN A 224 -3.59 13.36 -17.57
CA ASN A 224 -2.72 14.45 -17.15
C ASN A 224 -3.43 15.81 -17.19
N GLU A 225 -4.30 16.06 -18.17
CA GLU A 225 -5.16 17.24 -18.20
C GLU A 225 -6.07 17.27 -16.94
N LEU A 226 -6.64 16.14 -16.53
CA LEU A 226 -7.43 16.04 -15.29
C LEU A 226 -6.56 16.23 -14.03
N ARG A 227 -5.34 15.68 -13.99
CA ARG A 227 -4.42 15.84 -12.85
C ARG A 227 -3.92 17.28 -12.69
N ASN A 228 -3.84 18.03 -13.77
CA ASN A 228 -3.41 19.44 -13.79
C ASN A 228 -4.58 20.41 -13.62
N ASP A 229 -5.82 19.93 -13.53
CA ASP A 229 -6.98 20.74 -13.21
C ASP A 229 -7.06 20.96 -11.70
N ASP A 230 -6.93 22.21 -11.26
CA ASP A 230 -6.96 22.56 -9.83
C ASP A 230 -8.36 22.48 -9.23
N GLU A 231 -9.41 22.52 -10.07
CA GLU A 231 -10.80 22.38 -9.65
C GLU A 231 -11.21 20.91 -9.47
N ILE A 232 -10.39 19.95 -9.92
CA ILE A 232 -10.59 18.52 -9.68
C ILE A 232 -9.95 18.14 -8.35
N ILE A 233 -10.78 17.72 -7.41
CA ILE A 233 -10.35 17.33 -6.06
C ILE A 233 -9.76 15.91 -6.10
N HIS A 234 -10.48 14.96 -6.70
CA HIS A 234 -10.08 13.56 -6.73
C HIS A 234 -9.36 13.20 -8.02
N LYS A 235 -8.05 13.46 -8.04
CA LYS A 235 -7.20 13.24 -9.21
C LYS A 235 -7.07 11.74 -9.54
N PRO A 236 -7.23 11.34 -10.81
CA PRO A 236 -7.12 9.94 -11.22
C PRO A 236 -5.70 9.39 -11.06
N GLY A 237 -5.58 8.20 -10.49
CA GLY A 237 -4.33 7.48 -10.34
C GLY A 237 -3.98 6.64 -11.57
N VAL A 238 -2.91 5.85 -11.44
CA VAL A 238 -2.50 4.92 -12.51
C VAL A 238 -3.51 3.78 -12.64
N SER A 239 -4.14 3.37 -11.54
CA SER A 239 -5.22 2.36 -11.53
C SER A 239 -6.41 2.80 -12.39
N GLU A 240 -6.91 4.02 -12.18
CA GLU A 240 -7.99 4.60 -12.98
C GLU A 240 -7.61 4.70 -14.46
N THR A 241 -6.34 5.04 -14.76
CA THR A 241 -5.84 5.10 -16.14
C THR A 241 -5.87 3.73 -16.81
N ILE A 242 -5.50 2.66 -16.09
CA ILE A 242 -5.59 1.28 -16.58
C ILE A 242 -7.04 0.88 -16.84
N ASP A 243 -7.96 1.22 -15.93
CA ASP A 243 -9.38 0.93 -16.06
C ASP A 243 -9.99 1.65 -17.27
N PHE A 244 -9.64 2.92 -17.49
CA PHE A 244 -10.06 3.69 -18.65
C PHE A 244 -9.57 3.08 -19.96
N VAL A 245 -8.31 2.66 -20.03
CA VAL A 245 -7.75 1.98 -21.22
C VAL A 245 -8.43 0.64 -21.47
N ASN A 246 -8.71 -0.14 -20.43
CA ASN A 246 -9.48 -1.37 -20.55
C ASN A 246 -10.91 -1.12 -21.03
N ALA A 247 -11.55 -0.04 -20.59
CA ALA A 247 -12.89 0.34 -21.04
C ALA A 247 -12.90 0.70 -22.53
N ILE A 248 -11.92 1.48 -23.01
CA ILE A 248 -11.75 1.82 -24.43
C ILE A 248 -11.61 0.55 -25.28
N LEU A 249 -10.79 -0.41 -24.84
CA LEU A 249 -10.61 -1.69 -25.52
C LEU A 249 -11.89 -2.52 -25.54
N THR A 250 -12.60 -2.58 -24.41
CA THR A 250 -13.81 -3.39 -24.26
C THR A 250 -14.94 -2.87 -25.16
N LEU A 251 -15.07 -1.55 -25.30
CA LEU A 251 -16.04 -0.91 -26.17
C LEU A 251 -15.59 -0.81 -27.64
N ASN A 252 -14.38 -1.29 -27.95
CA ASN A 252 -13.78 -1.26 -29.29
C ASN A 252 -13.82 0.13 -29.94
N VAL A 253 -13.59 1.16 -29.13
CA VAL A 253 -13.65 2.55 -29.56
C VAL A 253 -12.45 2.83 -30.48
N LYS A 254 -12.73 3.37 -31.67
CA LYS A 254 -11.69 3.67 -32.67
C LYS A 254 -11.07 5.06 -32.49
N ASN A 255 -11.86 6.03 -32.04
CA ASN A 255 -11.44 7.42 -31.84
C ASN A 255 -11.90 7.90 -30.46
N ILE A 256 -10.99 8.53 -29.71
CA ILE A 256 -11.31 9.14 -28.42
C ILE A 256 -11.79 10.56 -28.66
N ASP A 257 -13.09 10.73 -28.85
CA ASP A 257 -13.75 12.04 -28.91
C ASP A 257 -14.36 12.42 -27.55
N TYR A 258 -14.82 13.67 -27.43
CA TYR A 258 -15.41 14.16 -26.19
C TYR A 258 -16.60 13.32 -25.73
N ASP A 259 -17.45 12.86 -26.65
CA ASP A 259 -18.63 12.08 -26.30
C ASP A 259 -18.27 10.70 -25.74
N THR A 260 -17.23 10.06 -26.30
CA THR A 260 -16.63 8.86 -25.71
C THR A 260 -16.05 9.14 -24.32
N ILE A 261 -15.29 10.23 -24.15
CA ILE A 261 -14.70 10.59 -22.86
C ILE A 261 -15.82 10.81 -21.84
N LYS A 262 -16.89 11.53 -22.19
CA LYS A 262 -18.05 11.77 -21.32
C LYS A 262 -18.75 10.49 -20.91
N GLN A 263 -18.83 9.49 -21.80
CA GLN A 263 -19.41 8.16 -21.47
C GLN A 263 -18.51 7.35 -20.53
N LEU A 264 -17.19 7.50 -20.66
CA LEU A 264 -16.20 6.73 -19.91
C LEU A 264 -15.63 7.47 -18.70
N ILE A 265 -16.03 8.72 -18.46
CA ILE A 265 -15.44 9.59 -17.43
C ILE A 265 -15.57 8.99 -16.04
N THR A 266 -16.60 8.17 -15.80
CA THR A 266 -16.84 7.44 -14.54
C THR A 266 -15.75 6.42 -14.20
N THR A 267 -14.93 6.03 -15.18
CA THR A 267 -13.73 5.19 -14.95
C THR A 267 -12.55 6.00 -14.40
N LEU A 268 -12.53 7.31 -14.65
CA LEU A 268 -11.46 8.24 -14.24
C LEU A 268 -11.83 9.04 -13.00
N LEU A 269 -13.05 9.58 -12.95
CA LEU A 269 -13.58 10.41 -11.87
C LEU A 269 -14.72 9.68 -11.18
N LYS A 270 -14.65 9.60 -9.85
CA LYS A 270 -15.63 8.89 -9.01
C LYS A 270 -16.54 9.82 -8.22
N ASP A 271 -16.24 11.11 -8.23
CA ASP A 271 -16.99 12.14 -7.52
C ASP A 271 -17.92 12.90 -8.49
N GLU A 272 -19.17 13.14 -8.08
CA GLU A 272 -20.16 13.79 -8.93
C GLU A 272 -19.84 15.26 -9.22
N GLU A 273 -19.19 15.97 -8.29
CA GLU A 273 -18.81 17.37 -8.48
C GLU A 273 -17.66 17.46 -9.47
N ASP A 274 -16.66 16.58 -9.35
CA ASP A 274 -15.55 16.48 -10.31
C ASP A 274 -16.07 16.14 -11.74
N ILE A 275 -17.05 15.23 -11.85
CA ILE A 275 -17.69 14.89 -13.13
C ILE A 275 -18.47 16.08 -13.69
N ARG A 276 -19.28 16.75 -12.86
CA ARG A 276 -20.06 17.94 -13.27
C ARG A 276 -19.14 19.06 -13.74
N HIS A 277 -18.05 19.29 -13.02
CA HIS A 277 -17.03 20.27 -13.39
C HIS A 277 -16.45 19.96 -14.78
N PHE A 278 -15.96 18.73 -14.99
CA PHE A 278 -15.43 18.28 -16.27
C PHE A 278 -16.39 18.51 -17.45
N VAL A 279 -17.67 18.15 -17.27
CA VAL A 279 -18.70 18.32 -18.30
C VAL A 279 -18.94 19.81 -18.59
N SER A 280 -19.07 20.63 -17.55
CA SER A 280 -19.36 22.06 -17.68
C SER A 280 -18.23 22.84 -18.37
N LYS A 281 -16.97 22.51 -18.05
CA LYS A 281 -15.77 23.15 -18.61
C LYS A 281 -15.65 22.90 -20.11
N ASN A 282 -15.86 21.66 -20.55
CA ASN A 282 -15.75 21.27 -21.95
C ASN A 282 -16.96 21.69 -22.79
N GLU A 283 -18.15 21.80 -22.19
CA GLU A 283 -19.32 22.39 -22.86
C GLU A 283 -19.13 23.91 -23.10
N ARG A 284 -18.52 24.65 -22.16
CA ARG A 284 -18.17 26.06 -22.36
C ARG A 284 -17.11 26.26 -23.46
N GLY A 285 -16.06 25.44 -23.47
CA GLY A 285 -15.02 25.51 -24.51
C GLY A 285 -15.54 25.19 -25.93
N ARG A 286 -16.62 24.42 -26.07
CA ARG A 286 -17.32 24.17 -27.35
C ARG A 286 -18.14 25.38 -27.83
N ILE A 287 -18.66 26.19 -26.92
CA ILE A 287 -19.43 27.40 -27.27
C ILE A 287 -18.48 28.50 -27.76
N ASP A 288 -17.37 28.72 -27.06
CA ASP A 288 -16.37 29.76 -27.44
C ASP A 288 -15.64 29.45 -28.77
N SER A 289 -15.56 28.17 -29.17
CA SER A 289 -14.94 27.74 -30.43
C SER A 289 -15.89 27.71 -31.64
N GLN A 290 -17.20 27.92 -31.43
CA GLN A 290 -18.18 28.10 -32.51
C GLN A 290 -18.41 29.58 -32.85
N ASP A 291 -18.04 30.49 -31.97
CA ASP A 291 -18.14 31.95 -32.15
C ASP A 291 -16.80 32.60 -32.61
N SER A 292 -15.79 31.79 -32.97
CA SER A 292 -14.47 32.21 -33.50
C SER A 292 -14.28 31.75 -34.96
#